data_AF-A0A7V8TBS7-F1
#
_entry.id   AF-A0A7V8TBS7-F1
#
_cell.length_a   1.000
_cell.length_b   1.000
_cell.length_c   1.000
_cell.angle_alpha   90.00
_cell.angle_beta   90.00
_cell.angle_gamma   90.00
#
_symmetry.space_group_name_H-M   'P 1'
#
loop_
_entity.id
_entity.type
_entity.pdbx_description
1 polymer ?
#
loop_
_entity_poly.entity_id
_entity_poly.type
_entity_poly.pdbx_seq_one_letter_code
_entity_poly.pdbx_strand_id
1 'polypeptide(L)'
;MFQLSQQDIHLGAAASNKQEAIQLVASALTDAGCVNAGYVDGMLQREQQTSTYLGSGIAIPHGTTDTRDLVLKTGVQVFQFPQGIAWGEDQTAYVVLGIAARSDEHLALLRQLTHVLSDDRVAARLASTTSAEELRSLLMGEQQLAEFRFDTSLIALDVATDNLLTLQALNAGRLQQVGAADASFVSTTVSNKPLNLGQGVWFSDSAVGNLSSAAAVARPATPFSVDGENVALLVTVAAADDQAFAPIDYLSNLLVAQKAERLLTADAPTLLALLTSDVPEESEVLTAEFTIRNEHGLHARPGTMLVNVIKQFSSDITVTNLDGTGKPANGRSLMKVVALGVKKGHKLRFTASGSDAEQALAAIGDAITSGLGEGAA
;
A
#
# COMPACT_ATOMS: atom_id res chain seq x y z
N MET A 1 8.30 -22.81 -8.92
CA MET A 1 7.60 -21.52 -9.02
C MET A 1 6.47 -21.73 -10.01
N PHE A 2 5.22 -21.48 -9.61
CA PHE A 2 4.07 -21.59 -10.51
C PHE A 2 4.19 -20.52 -11.61
N GLN A 3 3.91 -20.88 -12.86
CA GLN A 3 3.90 -19.96 -14.00
C GLN A 3 2.47 -19.87 -14.52
N LEU A 4 1.83 -18.72 -14.34
CA LEU A 4 0.56 -18.39 -14.97
C LEU A 4 0.84 -17.70 -16.30
N SER A 5 0.43 -18.30 -17.41
CA SER A 5 0.53 -17.63 -18.72
C SER A 5 -0.72 -16.79 -18.98
N GLN A 6 -0.59 -15.75 -19.82
CA GLN A 6 -1.75 -14.93 -20.23
C GLN A 6 -2.82 -15.75 -20.95
N GLN A 7 -2.43 -16.83 -21.64
CA GLN A 7 -3.35 -17.72 -22.36
C GLN A 7 -4.24 -18.56 -21.42
N ASP A 8 -3.88 -18.65 -20.14
CA ASP A 8 -4.64 -19.38 -19.12
C ASP A 8 -5.65 -18.49 -18.40
N ILE A 9 -5.75 -17.22 -18.82
CA ILE A 9 -6.60 -16.18 -18.22
C ILE A 9 -7.75 -15.84 -19.17
N HIS A 10 -8.97 -15.94 -18.65
CA HIS A 10 -10.22 -15.69 -19.36
C HIS A 10 -10.95 -14.52 -18.68
N LEU A 11 -10.99 -13.38 -19.36
CA LEU A 11 -11.62 -12.16 -18.85
C LEU A 11 -13.10 -12.08 -19.21
N GLY A 12 -13.89 -11.37 -18.40
CA GLY A 12 -15.27 -11.05 -18.74
C GLY A 12 -16.19 -12.26 -18.88
N ALA A 13 -15.90 -13.36 -18.18
CA ALA A 13 -16.73 -14.54 -18.19
C ALA A 13 -18.06 -14.31 -17.45
N ALA A 14 -19.04 -15.15 -17.76
CA ALA A 14 -20.34 -15.15 -17.11
C ALA A 14 -20.68 -16.56 -16.63
N ALA A 15 -21.25 -16.63 -15.43
CA ALA A 15 -21.87 -17.84 -14.88
C ALA A 15 -23.06 -17.40 -14.04
N SER A 16 -24.12 -18.19 -14.04
CA SER A 16 -25.32 -17.94 -13.24
C SER A 16 -25.16 -18.34 -11.78
N ASN A 17 -24.22 -19.25 -11.49
CA ASN A 17 -23.99 -19.79 -10.15
C ASN A 17 -22.58 -20.40 -10.02
N LYS A 18 -22.20 -20.71 -8.77
CA LYS A 18 -20.93 -21.36 -8.43
C LYS A 18 -20.68 -22.66 -9.22
N GLN A 19 -21.71 -23.47 -9.42
CA GLN A 19 -21.59 -24.77 -10.08
C GLN A 19 -21.19 -24.62 -11.55
N GLU A 20 -21.81 -23.67 -12.25
CA GLU A 20 -21.49 -23.33 -13.63
C GLU A 20 -20.08 -22.73 -13.75
N ALA A 21 -19.67 -21.86 -12.81
CA ALA A 21 -18.31 -21.33 -12.77
C ALA A 21 -17.26 -22.45 -12.62
N ILE A 22 -17.51 -23.44 -11.75
CA ILE A 22 -16.63 -24.60 -11.57
C ILE A 22 -16.57 -25.45 -12.86
N GLN A 23 -17.71 -25.64 -13.54
CA GLN A 23 -17.76 -26.39 -14.79
C GLN A 23 -17.00 -25.70 -15.93
N LEU A 24 -17.12 -24.37 -16.07
CA LEU A 24 -16.37 -23.59 -17.06
C LEU A 24 -14.87 -23.76 -16.88
N VAL A 25 -14.41 -23.59 -15.66
CA VAL A 25 -13.00 -23.70 -15.29
C VAL A 25 -12.48 -25.14 -15.49
N ALA A 26 -13.27 -26.15 -15.13
CA ALA A 26 -12.93 -27.55 -15.34
C ALA A 26 -12.86 -27.93 -16.84
N SER A 27 -13.74 -27.36 -17.67
CA SER A 27 -13.69 -27.51 -19.12
C SER A 27 -12.39 -26.95 -19.67
N ALA A 28 -12.02 -25.73 -19.27
CA ALA A 28 -10.77 -25.11 -19.70
C ALA A 28 -9.53 -25.92 -19.28
N LEU A 29 -9.53 -26.53 -18.08
CA LEU A 29 -8.46 -27.44 -17.66
C LEU A 29 -8.39 -28.71 -18.54
N THR A 30 -9.54 -29.21 -18.99
CA THR A 30 -9.62 -30.36 -19.90
C THR A 30 -9.09 -29.98 -21.29
N ASP A 31 -9.52 -28.83 -21.82
CA ASP A 31 -9.11 -28.30 -23.12
C ASP A 31 -7.60 -27.97 -23.17
N ALA A 32 -7.04 -27.50 -22.07
CA ALA A 32 -5.60 -27.29 -21.90
C ALA A 32 -4.79 -28.59 -21.76
N GLY A 33 -5.47 -29.75 -21.72
CA GLY A 33 -4.87 -31.07 -21.55
C GLY A 33 -4.27 -31.29 -20.16
N CYS A 34 -4.75 -30.58 -19.14
CA CYS A 34 -4.28 -30.72 -17.75
C CYS A 34 -4.91 -31.93 -17.07
N VAL A 35 -6.16 -32.24 -17.42
CA VAL A 35 -6.96 -33.31 -16.80
C VAL A 35 -7.75 -34.10 -17.84
N ASN A 36 -8.11 -35.33 -17.49
CA ASN A 36 -9.08 -36.13 -18.23
C ASN A 36 -10.52 -35.69 -17.93
N ALA A 37 -11.45 -36.09 -18.80
CA ALA A 37 -12.88 -35.97 -18.56
C ALA A 37 -13.27 -36.61 -17.21
N GLY A 38 -14.22 -35.99 -16.51
CA GLY A 38 -14.66 -36.41 -15.17
C GLY A 38 -13.94 -35.72 -14.00
N TYR A 39 -12.86 -34.97 -14.24
CA TYR A 39 -12.21 -34.21 -13.15
C TYR A 39 -13.12 -33.15 -12.52
N VAL A 40 -14.09 -32.64 -13.30
CA VAL A 40 -15.14 -31.71 -12.83
C VAL A 40 -15.95 -32.27 -11.67
N ASP A 41 -16.22 -33.59 -11.65
CA ASP A 41 -16.99 -34.22 -10.59
C ASP A 41 -16.23 -34.14 -9.26
N GLY A 42 -14.90 -34.33 -9.31
CA GLY A 42 -14.02 -34.14 -8.16
C GLY A 42 -14.01 -32.69 -7.66
N MET A 43 -13.98 -31.71 -8.58
CA MET A 43 -14.04 -30.29 -8.20
C MET A 43 -15.35 -29.93 -7.51
N LEU A 44 -16.48 -30.42 -8.04
CA LEU A 44 -17.80 -30.21 -7.47
C LEU A 44 -17.96 -30.91 -6.11
N GLN A 45 -17.48 -32.16 -5.99
CA GLN A 45 -17.49 -32.89 -4.73
C GLN A 45 -16.63 -32.19 -3.66
N ARG A 46 -15.45 -31.69 -4.04
CA ARG A 46 -14.57 -30.95 -3.14
C ARG A 46 -15.24 -29.69 -2.60
N GLU A 47 -15.96 -28.97 -3.46
CA GLU A 47 -16.71 -27.77 -3.09
C GLU A 47 -17.87 -28.07 -2.11
N GLN A 48 -18.53 -29.22 -2.27
CA GLN A 48 -19.61 -29.65 -1.36
C GLN A 48 -19.10 -29.98 0.05
N GLN A 49 -17.86 -30.45 0.18
CA GLN A 49 -17.27 -30.75 1.49
C GLN A 49 -16.94 -29.49 2.28
N THR A 50 -16.35 -28.49 1.61
CA THR A 50 -16.00 -27.20 2.22
C THR A 50 -15.83 -26.18 1.09
N SER A 51 -16.34 -24.96 1.31
CA SER A 51 -16.18 -23.83 0.38
C SER A 51 -14.73 -23.67 -0.05
N THR A 52 -14.49 -23.52 -1.34
CA THR A 52 -13.16 -23.17 -1.88
C THR A 52 -12.94 -21.67 -2.02
N TYR A 53 -13.85 -20.85 -1.47
CA TYR A 53 -13.63 -19.42 -1.32
C TYR A 53 -12.49 -19.15 -0.33
N LEU A 54 -11.60 -18.22 -0.68
CA LEU A 54 -10.43 -17.90 0.13
C LEU A 54 -10.46 -16.51 0.78
N GLY A 55 -11.30 -15.61 0.28
CA GLY A 55 -11.28 -14.19 0.66
C GLY A 55 -11.02 -13.28 -0.53
N SER A 56 -11.26 -11.97 -0.33
CA SER A 56 -10.96 -10.90 -1.30
C SER A 56 -11.43 -11.16 -2.73
N GLY A 57 -12.59 -11.81 -2.90
CA GLY A 57 -13.16 -12.07 -4.21
C GLY A 57 -12.60 -13.29 -4.96
N ILE A 58 -11.82 -14.15 -4.30
CA ILE A 58 -11.13 -15.28 -4.94
C ILE A 58 -11.69 -16.63 -4.47
N ALA A 59 -11.97 -17.52 -5.44
CA ALA A 59 -12.25 -18.93 -5.20
C ALA A 59 -11.27 -19.85 -5.95
N ILE A 60 -10.94 -21.00 -5.35
CA ILE A 60 -9.95 -21.94 -5.90
C ILE A 60 -10.48 -23.37 -5.93
N PRO A 61 -11.39 -23.69 -6.86
CA PRO A 61 -11.89 -25.04 -7.01
C PRO A 61 -10.78 -25.98 -7.52
N HIS A 62 -10.72 -27.18 -6.93
CA HIS A 62 -9.74 -28.22 -7.24
C HIS A 62 -10.33 -29.60 -6.95
N GLY A 63 -9.77 -30.65 -7.55
CA GLY A 63 -10.25 -32.03 -7.38
C GLY A 63 -10.01 -32.60 -5.98
N THR A 64 -10.63 -33.74 -5.69
CA THR A 64 -10.40 -34.51 -4.47
C THR A 64 -9.19 -35.44 -4.63
N THR A 65 -8.83 -36.16 -3.57
CA THR A 65 -7.83 -37.23 -3.64
C THR A 65 -8.21 -38.34 -4.62
N ASP A 66 -9.52 -38.56 -4.81
CA ASP A 66 -10.09 -39.66 -5.58
C ASP A 66 -10.12 -39.38 -7.09
N THR A 67 -9.84 -38.14 -7.51
CA THR A 67 -9.73 -37.75 -8.92
C THR A 67 -8.30 -37.38 -9.33
N ARG A 68 -7.30 -37.68 -8.49
CA ARG A 68 -5.89 -37.34 -8.72
C ARG A 68 -5.30 -38.04 -9.94
N ASP A 69 -5.71 -39.27 -10.19
CA ASP A 69 -5.35 -40.09 -11.34
C ASP A 69 -5.88 -39.54 -12.67
N LEU A 70 -6.87 -38.63 -12.62
CA LEU A 70 -7.34 -37.88 -13.79
C LEU A 70 -6.44 -36.69 -14.14
N VAL A 71 -5.49 -36.31 -13.28
CA VAL A 71 -4.56 -35.20 -13.56
C VAL A 71 -3.41 -35.67 -14.44
N LEU A 72 -3.37 -35.17 -15.68
CA LEU A 72 -2.35 -35.50 -16.70
C LEU A 72 -1.07 -34.67 -16.52
N LYS A 73 -1.22 -33.38 -16.21
CA LYS A 73 -0.14 -32.43 -15.88
C LYS A 73 -0.68 -31.35 -14.96
N THR A 74 0.21 -30.76 -14.16
CA THR A 74 -0.16 -29.59 -13.35
C THR A 74 -0.55 -28.43 -14.26
N GLY A 75 -1.63 -27.75 -13.92
CA GLY A 75 -2.08 -26.57 -14.65
C GLY A 75 -3.14 -25.80 -13.90
N VAL A 76 -3.33 -24.55 -14.31
CA VAL A 76 -4.30 -23.65 -13.74
C VAL A 76 -5.04 -22.95 -14.87
N GLN A 77 -6.32 -22.66 -14.64
CA GLN A 77 -7.12 -21.81 -15.50
C GLN A 77 -7.82 -20.78 -14.64
N VAL A 78 -7.78 -19.52 -15.07
CA VAL A 78 -8.27 -18.37 -14.31
C VAL A 78 -9.42 -17.74 -15.07
N PHE A 79 -10.56 -17.59 -14.41
CA PHE A 79 -11.73 -16.93 -14.98
C PHE A 79 -12.11 -15.73 -14.13
N GLN A 80 -12.27 -14.58 -14.76
CA GLN A 80 -12.82 -13.37 -14.15
C GLN A 80 -14.31 -13.27 -14.44
N PHE A 81 -15.10 -13.00 -13.40
CA PHE A 81 -16.54 -12.76 -13.45
C PHE A 81 -16.83 -11.33 -12.92
N PRO A 82 -16.90 -10.31 -13.80
CA PRO A 82 -17.04 -8.91 -13.37
C PRO A 82 -18.29 -8.63 -12.53
N GLN A 83 -19.37 -9.37 -12.77
CA GLN A 83 -20.63 -9.24 -12.01
C GLN A 83 -20.58 -9.96 -10.65
N GLY A 84 -19.54 -10.75 -10.39
CA GLY A 84 -19.40 -11.58 -9.21
C GLY A 84 -20.31 -12.81 -9.23
N ILE A 85 -19.85 -13.87 -8.58
CA ILE A 85 -20.59 -15.12 -8.38
C ILE A 85 -20.77 -15.34 -6.88
N ALA A 86 -22.01 -15.50 -6.44
CA ALA A 86 -22.29 -15.91 -5.07
C ALA A 86 -21.69 -17.30 -4.80
N TRP A 87 -20.75 -17.38 -3.87
CA TRP A 87 -19.98 -18.60 -3.56
C TRP A 87 -20.43 -19.28 -2.26
N GLY A 88 -20.93 -18.48 -1.32
CA GLY A 88 -21.42 -18.85 0.02
C GLY A 88 -22.18 -17.69 0.67
N GLU A 89 -22.56 -17.82 1.94
CA GLU A 89 -23.18 -16.73 2.71
C GLU A 89 -22.21 -15.55 2.81
N ASP A 90 -22.62 -14.39 2.30
CA ASP A 90 -21.82 -13.15 2.21
C ASP A 90 -20.47 -13.30 1.47
N GLN A 91 -20.34 -14.30 0.59
CA GLN A 91 -19.13 -14.55 -0.19
C GLN A 91 -19.41 -14.35 -1.68
N THR A 92 -18.74 -13.38 -2.30
CA THR A 92 -18.79 -13.13 -3.74
C THR A 92 -17.43 -13.37 -4.35
N ALA A 93 -17.34 -14.27 -5.33
CA ALA A 93 -16.12 -14.51 -6.09
C ALA A 93 -16.15 -13.74 -7.42
N TYR A 94 -15.15 -12.89 -7.64
CA TYR A 94 -14.89 -12.20 -8.90
C TYR A 94 -13.87 -12.93 -9.76
N VAL A 95 -13.01 -13.75 -9.14
CA VAL A 95 -12.02 -14.56 -9.85
C VAL A 95 -12.04 -15.98 -9.33
N VAL A 96 -12.08 -16.93 -10.26
CA VAL A 96 -12.07 -18.37 -9.97
C VAL A 96 -10.83 -18.99 -10.60
N LEU A 97 -9.98 -19.60 -9.78
CA LEU A 97 -8.74 -20.26 -10.20
C LEU A 97 -8.91 -21.78 -10.09
N GLY A 98 -9.14 -22.45 -11.20
CA GLY A 98 -9.15 -23.91 -11.24
C GLY A 98 -7.76 -24.48 -11.17
N ILE A 99 -7.55 -25.45 -10.30
CA ILE A 99 -6.26 -26.11 -10.17
C ILE A 99 -6.37 -27.59 -10.52
N ALA A 100 -5.52 -28.02 -11.45
CA ALA A 100 -5.16 -29.41 -11.68
C ALA A 100 -3.80 -29.67 -11.05
N ALA A 101 -3.74 -30.50 -10.01
CA ALA A 101 -2.48 -30.83 -9.33
C ALA A 101 -2.51 -32.26 -8.78
N ARG A 102 -1.40 -32.98 -8.91
CA ARG A 102 -1.24 -34.35 -8.38
C ARG A 102 -0.86 -34.39 -6.90
N SER A 103 -0.37 -33.28 -6.37
CA SER A 103 0.18 -33.15 -5.02
C SER A 103 -0.37 -31.91 -4.30
N ASP A 104 0.22 -31.54 -3.16
CA ASP A 104 -0.14 -30.34 -2.39
C ASP A 104 0.31 -29.01 -3.05
N GLU A 105 0.52 -29.01 -4.37
CA GLU A 105 0.88 -27.82 -5.16
C GLU A 105 -0.15 -26.70 -5.06
N HIS A 106 -1.42 -27.01 -4.77
CA HIS A 106 -2.42 -25.98 -4.46
C HIS A 106 -2.04 -25.15 -3.22
N LEU A 107 -1.31 -25.71 -2.25
CA LEU A 107 -0.79 -24.95 -1.10
C LEU A 107 0.32 -23.96 -1.50
N ALA A 108 1.10 -24.27 -2.54
CA ALA A 108 2.09 -23.34 -3.06
C ALA A 108 1.43 -22.12 -3.71
N LEU A 109 0.30 -22.33 -4.41
CA LEU A 109 -0.55 -21.26 -4.94
C LEU A 109 -1.18 -20.42 -3.83
N LEU A 110 -1.69 -21.05 -2.77
CA LEU A 110 -2.18 -20.32 -1.59
C LEU A 110 -1.13 -19.38 -1.02
N ARG A 111 0.12 -19.86 -0.88
CA ARG A 111 1.25 -19.04 -0.40
C ARG A 111 1.59 -17.86 -1.31
N GLN A 112 1.36 -17.97 -2.62
CA GLN A 112 1.54 -16.84 -3.53
C GLN A 112 0.39 -15.83 -3.40
N LEU A 113 -0.82 -16.34 -3.17
CA LEU A 113 -2.03 -15.51 -3.07
C LEU A 113 -2.21 -14.85 -1.71
N THR A 114 -1.44 -15.19 -0.67
CA THR A 114 -1.58 -14.60 0.68
C THR A 114 -1.50 -13.07 0.68
N HIS A 115 -0.74 -12.47 -0.24
CA HIS A 115 -0.64 -11.02 -0.36
C HIS A 115 -1.94 -10.39 -0.90
N VAL A 116 -2.58 -11.01 -1.90
CA VAL A 116 -3.87 -10.59 -2.46
C VAL A 116 -4.97 -10.69 -1.40
N LEU A 117 -4.99 -11.79 -0.64
CA LEU A 117 -6.00 -12.06 0.37
C LEU A 117 -5.95 -11.11 1.58
N SER A 118 -4.93 -10.26 1.67
CA SER A 118 -4.73 -9.30 2.76
C SER A 118 -5.13 -7.86 2.38
N ASP A 119 -5.55 -7.62 1.13
CA ASP A 119 -5.85 -6.27 0.62
C ASP A 119 -7.22 -6.20 -0.07
N ASP A 120 -8.18 -5.57 0.59
CA ASP A 120 -9.56 -5.42 0.10
C ASP A 120 -9.64 -4.57 -1.18
N ARG A 121 -8.65 -3.70 -1.45
CA ARG A 121 -8.59 -2.91 -2.69
C ARG A 121 -8.32 -3.77 -3.91
N VAL A 122 -7.66 -4.91 -3.73
CA VAL A 122 -7.35 -5.83 -4.83
C VAL A 122 -8.62 -6.49 -5.35
N ALA A 123 -9.60 -6.83 -4.49
CA ALA A 123 -10.86 -7.46 -4.90
C ALA A 123 -11.63 -6.62 -5.95
N ALA A 124 -11.72 -5.30 -5.73
CA ALA A 124 -12.36 -4.39 -6.67
C ALA A 124 -11.64 -4.32 -8.03
N ARG A 125 -10.30 -4.35 -8.02
CA ARG A 125 -9.48 -4.37 -9.24
C ARG A 125 -9.57 -5.69 -10.00
N LEU A 126 -9.61 -6.82 -9.27
CA LEU A 126 -9.83 -8.13 -9.85
C LEU A 126 -11.16 -8.19 -10.61
N ALA A 127 -12.20 -7.52 -10.11
CA ALA A 127 -13.51 -7.47 -10.77
C ALA A 127 -13.54 -6.57 -12.02
N SER A 128 -12.79 -5.47 -12.03
CA SER A 128 -12.91 -4.41 -13.05
C SER A 128 -11.84 -4.43 -14.15
N THR A 129 -10.71 -5.12 -13.94
CA THR A 129 -9.63 -5.14 -14.94
C THR A 129 -10.09 -5.72 -16.28
N THR A 130 -9.58 -5.14 -17.36
CA THR A 130 -9.81 -5.61 -18.75
C THR A 130 -8.53 -6.17 -19.39
N SER A 131 -7.46 -6.35 -18.61
CA SER A 131 -6.15 -6.82 -19.09
C SER A 131 -5.74 -8.14 -18.44
N ALA A 132 -5.46 -9.15 -19.28
CA ALA A 132 -5.01 -10.46 -18.80
C ALA A 132 -3.63 -10.37 -18.14
N GLU A 133 -2.80 -9.43 -18.62
CA GLU A 133 -1.51 -9.13 -18.02
C GLU A 133 -1.65 -8.47 -16.65
N GLU A 134 -2.59 -7.53 -16.49
CA GLU A 134 -2.85 -6.92 -15.19
C GLU A 134 -3.40 -7.97 -14.21
N LEU A 135 -4.37 -8.78 -14.62
CA LEU A 135 -4.91 -9.84 -13.78
C LEU A 135 -3.83 -10.85 -13.37
N ARG A 136 -2.95 -11.26 -14.29
CA ARG A 136 -1.78 -12.10 -13.98
C ARG A 136 -0.92 -11.44 -12.91
N SER A 137 -0.62 -10.16 -13.11
CA SER A 137 0.30 -9.42 -12.25
C SER A 137 -0.25 -9.24 -10.84
N LEU A 138 -1.55 -9.00 -10.71
CA LEU A 138 -2.27 -8.95 -9.44
C LEU A 138 -2.24 -10.30 -8.71
N LEU A 139 -2.52 -11.40 -9.41
CA LEU A 139 -2.54 -12.73 -8.80
C LEU A 139 -1.16 -13.24 -8.40
N MET A 140 -0.13 -12.94 -9.21
CA MET A 140 1.24 -13.40 -8.98
C MET A 140 2.02 -12.52 -8.00
N GLY A 141 1.49 -11.35 -7.64
CA GLY A 141 2.25 -10.33 -6.90
C GLY A 141 3.44 -9.78 -7.69
N GLU A 142 3.38 -9.92 -9.02
CA GLU A 142 4.34 -9.33 -9.97
C GLU A 142 4.08 -7.83 -10.14
N GLN A 143 2.87 -7.36 -9.82
CA GLN A 143 2.69 -5.97 -9.39
C GLN A 143 3.27 -5.81 -7.99
N GLN A 144 4.60 -5.86 -7.93
CA GLN A 144 5.28 -4.86 -7.13
C GLN A 144 4.98 -3.54 -7.84
N LEU A 145 3.80 -2.97 -7.57
CA LEU A 145 3.54 -1.56 -7.77
C LEU A 145 4.81 -0.88 -7.27
N ALA A 146 5.50 -0.15 -8.15
CA ALA A 146 6.62 0.64 -7.68
C ALA A 146 6.00 1.59 -6.65
N GLU A 147 6.19 1.28 -5.35
CA GLU A 147 5.54 2.01 -4.26
C GLU A 147 5.72 3.49 -4.55
N PHE A 148 4.61 4.24 -4.55
CA PHE A 148 4.66 5.69 -4.64
C PHE A 148 5.79 6.20 -3.75
N ARG A 149 6.80 6.80 -4.37
CA ARG A 149 8.04 7.14 -3.67
C ARG A 149 7.87 8.50 -3.03
N PHE A 150 7.72 8.49 -1.72
CA PHE A 150 7.85 9.68 -0.90
C PHE A 150 8.52 9.31 0.42
N ASP A 151 9.66 9.94 0.69
CA ASP A 151 10.40 9.80 1.93
C ASP A 151 11.08 11.12 2.29
N THR A 152 11.74 11.17 3.44
CA THR A 152 12.37 12.39 3.96
C THR A 152 13.46 12.94 3.03
N SER A 153 14.06 12.14 2.14
CA SER A 153 15.03 12.61 1.15
C SER A 153 14.39 13.43 0.02
N LEU A 154 13.07 13.34 -0.15
CA LEU A 154 12.28 14.10 -1.11
C LEU A 154 11.67 15.37 -0.50
N ILE A 155 11.98 15.67 0.76
CA ILE A 155 11.50 16.84 1.48
C ILE A 155 12.65 17.82 1.71
N ALA A 156 12.45 19.07 1.32
CA ALA A 156 13.34 20.17 1.63
C ALA A 156 12.58 21.26 2.38
N LEU A 157 12.95 21.46 3.65
CA LEU A 157 12.36 22.49 4.48
C LEU A 157 13.33 23.65 4.66
N ASP A 158 12.76 24.80 4.95
CA ASP A 158 13.46 26.02 5.33
C ASP A 158 14.52 26.45 4.31
N VAL A 159 14.16 26.33 3.02
CA VAL A 159 15.02 26.70 1.89
C VAL A 159 15.20 28.22 1.88
N ALA A 160 16.44 28.70 1.96
CA ALA A 160 16.75 30.13 1.87
C ALA A 160 16.55 30.65 0.44
N THR A 161 15.31 30.99 0.09
CA THR A 161 14.90 31.48 -1.23
C THR A 161 13.61 32.29 -1.14
N ASP A 162 13.50 33.28 -2.02
CA ASP A 162 12.29 34.05 -2.33
C ASP A 162 11.83 33.83 -3.79
N ASN A 163 12.38 32.79 -4.44
CA ASN A 163 12.18 32.50 -5.85
C ASN A 163 11.57 31.10 -6.03
N LEU A 164 10.41 31.07 -6.70
CA LEU A 164 9.66 29.84 -7.01
C LEU A 164 10.45 28.89 -7.92
N LEU A 165 11.26 29.43 -8.84
CA LEU A 165 12.12 28.64 -9.72
C LEU A 165 13.11 27.78 -8.93
N THR A 166 13.64 28.32 -7.83
CA THR A 166 14.56 27.60 -6.94
C THR A 166 13.86 26.40 -6.30
N LEU A 167 12.62 26.56 -5.86
CA LEU A 167 11.82 25.46 -5.29
C LEU A 167 11.51 24.40 -6.36
N GLN A 168 11.14 24.82 -7.57
CA GLN A 168 10.87 23.90 -8.69
C GLN A 168 12.11 23.08 -9.06
N ALA A 169 13.26 23.73 -9.21
CA ALA A 169 14.52 23.07 -9.55
C ALA A 169 14.96 22.08 -8.45
N LEU A 170 14.75 22.44 -7.18
CA LEU A 170 15.07 21.58 -6.05
C LEU A 170 14.22 20.31 -6.05
N ASN A 171 12.91 20.44 -6.22
CA ASN A 171 12.00 19.30 -6.28
C ASN A 171 12.28 18.42 -7.50
N ALA A 172 12.40 19.01 -8.69
CA ALA A 172 12.69 18.29 -9.92
C ALA A 172 14.02 17.53 -9.85
N GLY A 173 15.06 18.16 -9.29
CA GLY A 173 16.37 17.53 -9.08
C GLY A 173 16.31 16.35 -8.12
N ARG A 174 15.54 16.44 -7.02
CA ARG A 174 15.36 15.32 -6.08
C ARG A 174 14.60 14.16 -6.72
N LEU A 175 13.54 14.44 -7.47
CA LEU A 175 12.80 13.42 -8.24
C LEU A 175 13.70 12.72 -9.26
N GLN A 176 14.56 13.46 -9.94
CA GLN A 176 15.55 12.89 -10.84
C GLN A 176 16.59 12.04 -10.11
N GLN A 177 17.08 12.49 -8.94
CA GLN A 177 18.07 11.79 -8.14
C GLN A 177 17.59 10.41 -7.67
N VAL A 178 16.30 10.27 -7.34
CA VAL A 178 15.69 8.97 -6.97
C VAL A 178 15.26 8.14 -8.17
N GLY A 179 15.55 8.59 -9.39
CA GLY A 179 15.20 7.91 -10.64
C GLY A 179 13.71 7.93 -10.96
N ALA A 180 12.93 8.83 -10.37
CA ALA A 180 11.50 8.96 -10.65
C ALA A 180 11.21 9.82 -11.89
N ALA A 181 12.17 10.66 -12.28
CA ALA A 181 12.05 11.61 -13.37
C ALA A 181 13.31 11.63 -14.24
N ASP A 182 13.15 11.89 -15.54
CA ASP A 182 14.26 12.10 -16.48
C ASP A 182 14.58 13.59 -16.71
N ALA A 183 15.51 13.88 -17.62
CA ALA A 183 15.88 15.26 -17.95
C ALA A 183 14.74 16.07 -18.61
N SER A 184 13.83 15.40 -19.32
CA SER A 184 12.66 16.04 -19.95
C SER A 184 11.67 16.50 -18.89
N PHE A 185 11.46 15.71 -17.83
CA PHE A 185 10.67 16.12 -16.68
C PHE A 185 11.24 17.39 -16.04
N VAL A 186 12.54 17.38 -15.73
CA VAL A 186 13.21 18.54 -15.09
C VAL A 186 13.07 19.80 -15.94
N SER A 187 13.33 19.69 -17.25
CA SER A 187 13.22 20.85 -18.16
C SER A 187 11.79 21.41 -18.20
N THR A 188 10.78 20.53 -18.28
CA THR A 188 9.37 20.94 -18.36
C THR A 188 8.90 21.55 -17.05
N THR A 189 9.17 20.90 -15.92
CA THR A 189 8.74 21.36 -14.59
C THR A 189 9.33 22.72 -14.23
N VAL A 190 10.58 23.00 -14.61
CA VAL A 190 11.25 24.28 -14.33
C VAL A 190 10.77 25.39 -15.29
N SER A 191 10.34 25.04 -16.50
CA SER A 191 9.87 26.01 -17.50
C SER A 191 8.40 26.42 -17.30
N ASN A 192 7.59 25.52 -16.75
CA ASN A 192 6.16 25.76 -16.55
C ASN A 192 5.91 26.51 -15.24
N LYS A 193 4.88 27.38 -15.24
CA LYS A 193 4.43 28.04 -14.01
C LYS A 193 3.67 27.02 -13.13
N PRO A 194 4.04 26.86 -11.85
CA PRO A 194 3.27 26.04 -10.93
C PRO A 194 1.84 26.56 -10.75
N LEU A 195 0.91 25.66 -10.47
CA LEU A 195 -0.47 25.96 -10.15
C LEU A 195 -0.57 26.40 -8.69
N ASN A 196 -1.18 27.56 -8.45
CA ASN A 196 -1.53 27.99 -7.10
C ASN A 196 -2.81 27.28 -6.66
N LEU A 197 -2.74 26.49 -5.58
CA LEU A 197 -3.89 25.78 -5.02
C LEU A 197 -4.58 26.57 -3.89
N GLY A 198 -4.07 27.76 -3.55
CA GLY A 198 -4.53 28.59 -2.44
C GLY A 198 -3.83 28.24 -1.12
N GLN A 199 -4.08 29.05 -0.08
CA GLN A 199 -3.53 28.88 1.27
C GLN A 199 -1.99 28.78 1.32
N GLY A 200 -1.28 29.36 0.34
CA GLY A 200 0.17 29.30 0.25
C GLY A 200 0.74 28.00 -0.35
N VAL A 201 -0.11 27.08 -0.79
CA VAL A 201 0.32 25.80 -1.39
C VAL A 201 0.28 25.89 -2.91
N TRP A 202 1.40 25.49 -3.53
CA TRP A 202 1.58 25.43 -4.97
C TRP A 202 1.88 24.00 -5.42
N PHE A 203 1.50 23.71 -6.65
CA PHE A 203 1.62 22.39 -7.26
C PHE A 203 2.29 22.48 -8.61
N SER A 204 3.14 21.51 -8.93
CA SER A 204 3.78 21.39 -10.23
C SER A 204 3.92 19.93 -10.63
N ASP A 205 3.90 19.69 -11.93
CA ASP A 205 4.05 18.37 -12.52
C ASP A 205 4.70 18.48 -13.91
N SER A 206 4.71 17.37 -14.63
CA SER A 206 5.05 17.32 -16.05
C SER A 206 4.29 16.19 -16.71
N ALA A 207 3.80 16.44 -17.94
CA ALA A 207 3.18 15.40 -18.77
C ALA A 207 4.21 14.42 -19.38
N VAL A 208 5.50 14.75 -19.29
CA VAL A 208 6.60 13.96 -19.90
C VAL A 208 7.73 13.71 -18.91
N GLY A 209 8.45 12.61 -19.12
CA GLY A 209 9.64 12.28 -18.34
C GLY A 209 9.38 11.61 -16.99
N ASN A 210 8.14 11.19 -16.72
CA ASN A 210 7.78 10.41 -15.53
C ASN A 210 8.25 8.95 -15.70
N LEU A 211 9.18 8.50 -14.87
CA LEU A 211 9.72 7.14 -14.90
C LEU A 211 9.11 6.23 -13.82
N SER A 212 8.76 6.80 -12.66
CA SER A 212 8.01 6.13 -11.59
C SER A 212 7.25 7.16 -10.75
N SER A 213 6.13 6.77 -10.14
CA SER A 213 5.33 7.68 -9.32
C SER A 213 6.05 8.10 -8.04
N ALA A 214 6.19 9.42 -7.84
CA ALA A 214 6.88 10.01 -6.70
C ALA A 214 6.46 11.47 -6.48
N ALA A 215 6.64 11.98 -5.26
CA ALA A 215 6.49 13.41 -4.99
C ALA A 215 7.73 13.99 -4.31
N ALA A 216 7.95 15.28 -4.51
CA ALA A 216 8.92 16.08 -3.76
C ALA A 216 8.25 17.33 -3.22
N VAL A 217 8.72 17.77 -2.06
CA VAL A 217 8.15 18.93 -1.34
C VAL A 217 9.28 19.90 -1.00
N ALA A 218 9.07 21.18 -1.29
CA ALA A 218 9.97 22.25 -0.91
C ALA A 218 9.21 23.37 -0.18
N ARG A 219 9.70 23.76 1.00
CA ARG A 219 9.20 24.89 1.78
C ARG A 219 10.29 25.96 1.92
N PRO A 220 10.04 27.23 1.59
CA PRO A 220 11.00 28.29 1.85
C PRO A 220 11.11 28.61 3.35
N ALA A 221 12.28 29.12 3.77
CA ALA A 221 12.52 29.56 5.15
C ALA A 221 11.59 30.70 5.58
N THR A 222 11.15 31.51 4.64
CA THR A 222 10.16 32.56 4.86
C THR A 222 9.20 32.57 3.68
N PRO A 223 7.89 32.48 3.89
CA PRO A 223 6.92 32.63 2.82
C PRO A 223 7.14 33.93 2.05
N PHE A 224 7.01 33.88 0.73
CA PHE A 224 7.20 35.02 -0.16
C PHE A 224 6.03 35.14 -1.12
N SER A 225 5.99 36.19 -1.94
CA SER A 225 4.91 36.39 -2.90
C SER A 225 5.38 36.38 -4.34
N VAL A 226 4.60 35.72 -5.20
CA VAL A 226 4.74 35.74 -6.66
C VAL A 226 3.41 36.20 -7.24
N ASP A 227 3.42 37.27 -8.03
CA ASP A 227 2.21 37.85 -8.64
C ASP A 227 1.08 38.18 -7.64
N GLY A 228 1.43 38.55 -6.39
CA GLY A 228 0.47 38.86 -5.34
C GLY A 228 -0.06 37.64 -4.58
N GLU A 229 0.34 36.44 -4.98
CA GLU A 229 -0.05 35.18 -4.34
C GLU A 229 1.03 34.72 -3.37
N ASN A 230 0.63 34.16 -2.23
CA ASN A 230 1.56 33.67 -1.21
C ASN A 230 2.16 32.31 -1.64
N VAL A 231 3.47 32.14 -1.45
CA VAL A 231 4.21 30.89 -1.69
C VAL A 231 4.80 30.44 -0.36
N ALA A 232 4.21 29.40 0.22
CA ALA A 232 4.63 28.81 1.48
C ALA A 232 4.98 27.32 1.35
N LEU A 233 4.55 26.63 0.29
CA LEU A 233 4.88 25.23 0.02
C LEU A 233 4.77 24.97 -1.48
N LEU A 234 5.74 24.25 -2.05
CA LEU A 234 5.65 23.71 -3.40
C LEU A 234 5.69 22.18 -3.35
N VAL A 235 4.65 21.56 -3.86
CA VAL A 235 4.58 20.12 -4.11
C VAL A 235 4.84 19.89 -5.61
N THR A 236 5.73 18.94 -5.92
CA THR A 236 6.00 18.52 -7.30
C THR A 236 5.77 17.02 -7.41
N VAL A 237 5.00 16.58 -8.40
CA VAL A 237 4.68 15.16 -8.60
C VAL A 237 5.20 14.67 -9.94
N ALA A 238 5.91 13.54 -9.91
CA ALA A 238 6.12 12.71 -11.08
C ALA A 238 5.04 11.61 -11.07
N ALA A 239 4.16 11.60 -12.07
CA ALA A 239 3.04 10.67 -12.15
C ALA A 239 3.28 9.69 -13.31
N ALA A 240 3.69 8.46 -12.99
CA ALA A 240 3.87 7.39 -13.97
C ALA A 240 2.67 6.43 -14.02
N ASP A 241 1.86 6.42 -12.97
CA ASP A 241 0.66 5.61 -12.79
C ASP A 241 -0.35 6.30 -11.85
N ASP A 242 -1.49 5.65 -11.64
CA ASP A 242 -2.59 6.16 -10.83
C ASP A 242 -2.26 6.24 -9.32
N GLN A 243 -1.12 5.70 -8.85
CA GLN A 243 -0.75 5.80 -7.43
C GLN A 243 -0.44 7.23 -7.00
N ALA A 244 -0.07 8.09 -7.94
CA ALA A 244 0.17 9.50 -7.68
C ALA A 244 -1.09 10.24 -7.21
N PHE A 245 -2.30 9.68 -7.43
CA PHE A 245 -3.55 10.34 -7.07
C PHE A 245 -3.85 10.31 -5.56
N ALA A 246 -3.51 9.25 -4.81
CA ALA A 246 -3.86 9.19 -3.39
C ALA A 246 -3.25 10.33 -2.53
N PRO A 247 -1.95 10.68 -2.67
CA PRO A 247 -1.37 11.86 -2.02
C PRO A 247 -1.97 13.19 -2.48
N ILE A 248 -2.37 13.28 -3.75
CA ILE A 248 -2.99 14.48 -4.34
C ILE A 248 -4.42 14.65 -3.80
N ASP A 249 -5.19 13.56 -3.68
CA ASP A 249 -6.54 13.56 -3.13
C ASP A 249 -6.53 14.01 -1.67
N TYR A 250 -5.57 13.52 -0.88
CA TYR A 250 -5.40 13.98 0.49
C TYR A 250 -5.05 15.48 0.57
N LEU A 251 -4.12 15.95 -0.27
CA LEU A 251 -3.79 17.36 -0.37
C LEU A 251 -5.03 18.20 -0.72
N SER A 252 -5.81 17.74 -1.69
CA SER A 252 -7.07 18.39 -2.10
C SER A 252 -8.04 18.50 -0.92
N ASN A 253 -8.27 17.41 -0.18
CA ASN A 253 -9.16 17.39 0.98
C ASN A 253 -8.70 18.36 2.08
N LEU A 254 -7.39 18.41 2.38
CA LEU A 254 -6.85 19.37 3.35
C LEU A 254 -7.09 20.83 2.94
N LEU A 255 -6.92 21.13 1.66
CA LEU A 255 -7.14 22.49 1.13
C LEU A 255 -8.63 22.85 1.16
N VAL A 256 -9.51 21.94 0.75
CA VAL A 256 -10.97 22.14 0.84
C VAL A 256 -11.38 22.40 2.30
N ALA A 257 -10.79 21.67 3.25
CA ALA A 257 -11.06 21.82 4.68
C ALA A 257 -10.39 23.06 5.33
N GLN A 258 -9.68 23.90 4.57
CA GLN A 258 -8.93 25.07 5.09
C GLN A 258 -7.86 24.72 6.13
N LYS A 259 -7.24 23.53 6.02
CA LYS A 259 -6.27 23.00 6.99
C LYS A 259 -4.83 22.98 6.46
N ALA A 260 -4.51 23.81 5.46
CA ALA A 260 -3.16 23.86 4.85
C ALA A 260 -2.05 24.15 5.88
N GLU A 261 -2.36 24.89 6.95
CA GLU A 261 -1.41 25.23 8.01
C GLU A 261 -0.67 24.00 8.58
N ARG A 262 -1.35 22.84 8.62
CA ARG A 262 -0.75 21.57 9.05
C ARG A 262 0.43 21.16 8.17
N LEU A 263 0.36 21.41 6.86
CA LEU A 263 1.46 21.17 5.93
C LEU A 263 2.53 22.25 6.06
N LEU A 264 2.12 23.51 6.25
CA LEU A 264 3.04 24.64 6.30
C LEU A 264 3.93 24.64 7.54
N THR A 265 3.47 24.07 8.65
CA THR A 265 4.17 24.07 9.95
C THR A 265 4.81 22.72 10.30
N ALA A 266 4.38 21.63 9.65
CA ALA A 266 4.90 20.29 9.91
C ALA A 266 6.40 20.19 9.59
N ASP A 267 7.10 19.35 10.36
CA ASP A 267 8.46 18.94 10.03
C ASP A 267 8.46 17.75 9.06
N ALA A 268 9.65 17.34 8.59
CA ALA A 268 9.74 16.38 7.50
C ALA A 268 9.06 15.02 7.80
N PRO A 269 9.20 14.40 8.99
CA PRO A 269 8.48 13.18 9.31
C PRO A 269 6.95 13.37 9.38
N THR A 270 6.50 14.52 9.87
CA THR A 270 5.06 14.82 9.97
C THR A 270 4.46 15.08 8.58
N LEU A 271 5.16 15.82 7.71
CA LEU A 271 4.77 16.00 6.31
C LEU A 271 4.71 14.68 5.56
N LEU A 272 5.72 13.83 5.77
CA LEU A 272 5.74 12.48 5.21
C LEU A 272 4.49 11.70 5.65
N ALA A 273 4.18 11.68 6.94
CA ALA A 273 2.99 11.00 7.45
C ALA A 273 1.69 11.59 6.87
N LEU A 274 1.55 12.92 6.83
CA LEU A 274 0.36 13.59 6.30
C LEU A 274 0.11 13.20 4.83
N LEU A 275 1.14 13.24 3.98
CA LEU A 275 0.99 13.01 2.53
C LEU A 275 1.04 11.53 2.13
N THR A 276 1.27 10.59 3.07
CA THR A 276 1.29 9.14 2.79
C THR A 276 0.23 8.34 3.53
N SER A 277 -0.54 8.96 4.42
CA SER A 277 -1.58 8.25 5.16
C SER A 277 -2.96 8.43 4.52
N ASP A 278 -3.68 7.32 4.29
CA ASP A 278 -5.10 7.26 3.93
C ASP A 278 -6.01 7.66 5.12
N VAL A 279 -5.73 8.78 5.81
CA VAL A 279 -6.43 9.13 7.06
C VAL A 279 -7.63 10.04 6.78
N PRO A 280 -8.86 9.63 7.17
CA PRO A 280 -10.06 10.46 7.06
C PRO A 280 -10.01 11.74 7.90
N GLU A 281 -10.75 12.75 7.44
CA GLU A 281 -10.73 14.19 7.78
C GLU A 281 -10.90 14.62 9.26
N GLU A 282 -11.25 13.73 10.18
CA GLU A 282 -11.68 14.10 11.55
C GLU A 282 -10.62 13.93 12.65
N SER A 283 -9.48 13.33 12.35
CA SER A 283 -8.56 12.93 13.41
C SER A 283 -7.53 14.02 13.74
N GLU A 284 -7.55 14.53 14.98
CA GLU A 284 -6.42 15.28 15.53
C GLU A 284 -5.15 14.42 15.40
N VAL A 285 -4.18 14.93 14.64
CA VAL A 285 -2.87 14.29 14.55
C VAL A 285 -1.98 14.92 15.60
N LEU A 286 -1.66 14.13 16.62
CA LEU A 286 -0.78 14.53 17.70
C LEU A 286 0.56 13.83 17.55
N THR A 287 1.62 14.49 18.01
CA THR A 287 2.97 13.92 18.02
C THR A 287 3.59 14.02 19.40
N ALA A 288 4.35 13.00 19.78
CA ALA A 288 5.15 13.01 21.00
C ALA A 288 6.49 12.31 20.76
N GLU A 289 7.53 12.80 21.42
CA GLU A 289 8.88 12.24 21.33
C GLU A 289 9.31 11.62 22.65
N PHE A 290 9.88 10.42 22.57
CA PHE A 290 10.37 9.69 23.73
C PHE A 290 11.77 9.12 23.46
N THR A 291 12.62 9.16 24.49
CA THR A 291 13.97 8.56 24.42
C THR A 291 13.94 7.14 24.96
N ILE A 292 14.41 6.17 24.18
CA ILE A 292 14.47 4.76 24.61
C ILE A 292 15.63 4.55 25.58
N ARG A 293 15.32 4.03 26.76
CA ARG A 293 16.30 3.80 27.85
C ARG A 293 16.71 2.33 28.01
N ASN A 294 15.96 1.41 27.42
CA ASN A 294 16.24 -0.03 27.42
C ASN A 294 17.66 -0.31 26.94
N GLU A 295 18.39 -1.15 27.68
CA GLU A 295 19.84 -1.38 27.49
C GLU A 295 20.19 -1.88 26.08
N HIS A 296 19.31 -2.71 25.52
CA HIS A 296 19.44 -3.27 24.17
C HIS A 296 18.50 -2.62 23.14
N GLY A 297 17.87 -1.49 23.46
CA GLY A 297 16.93 -0.80 22.57
C GLY A 297 15.59 -1.55 22.39
N LEU A 298 14.92 -1.37 21.24
CA LEU A 298 13.65 -2.04 20.94
C LEU A 298 13.84 -3.36 20.20
N HIS A 299 14.27 -4.39 20.92
CA HIS A 299 14.24 -5.77 20.42
C HIS A 299 12.86 -6.42 20.67
N ALA A 300 12.74 -7.73 20.41
CA ALA A 300 11.47 -8.45 20.43
C ALA A 300 10.62 -8.24 21.70
N ARG A 301 11.23 -8.20 22.89
CA ARG A 301 10.51 -8.09 24.18
C ARG A 301 9.95 -6.68 24.45
N PRO A 302 10.77 -5.61 24.56
CA PRO A 302 10.26 -4.25 24.75
C PRO A 302 9.45 -3.78 23.54
N GLY A 303 9.79 -4.22 22.33
CA GLY A 303 9.00 -4.00 21.13
C GLY A 303 7.59 -4.62 21.22
N THR A 304 7.45 -5.85 21.74
CA THR A 304 6.14 -6.49 21.93
C THR A 304 5.29 -5.72 22.96
N MET A 305 5.90 -5.28 24.05
CA MET A 305 5.20 -4.49 25.08
C MET A 305 4.70 -3.17 24.51
N LEU A 306 5.54 -2.44 23.78
CA LEU A 306 5.15 -1.20 23.11
C LEU A 306 4.00 -1.42 22.12
N VAL A 307 4.11 -2.44 21.26
CA VAL A 307 3.07 -2.80 20.28
C VAL A 307 1.76 -3.17 20.98
N ASN A 308 1.82 -3.89 22.10
CA ASN A 308 0.62 -4.27 22.85
C ASN A 308 -0.08 -3.06 23.47
N VAL A 309 0.65 -2.05 23.94
CA VAL A 309 0.09 -0.78 24.39
C VAL A 309 -0.59 -0.07 23.22
N ILE A 310 0.11 0.08 22.09
CA ILE A 310 -0.42 0.74 20.90
C ILE A 310 -1.70 0.06 20.39
N LYS A 311 -1.77 -1.28 20.44
CA LYS A 311 -2.95 -2.05 20.01
C LYS A 311 -4.22 -1.83 20.85
N GLN A 312 -4.11 -1.25 22.04
CA GLN A 312 -5.28 -0.95 22.89
C GLN A 312 -6.10 0.24 22.37
N PHE A 313 -5.49 1.07 21.55
CA PHE A 313 -6.12 2.28 21.01
C PHE A 313 -6.69 2.00 19.62
N SER A 314 -7.64 2.84 19.21
CA SER A 314 -8.26 2.84 17.89
C SER A 314 -7.51 3.75 16.91
N SER A 315 -6.75 4.73 17.40
CA SER A 315 -5.91 5.63 16.59
C SER A 315 -4.92 4.89 15.70
N ASP A 316 -4.70 5.45 14.51
CA ASP A 316 -3.57 5.10 13.67
C ASP A 316 -2.30 5.70 14.26
N ILE A 317 -1.34 4.83 14.61
CA ILE A 317 -0.12 5.22 15.31
C ILE A 317 1.07 4.76 14.50
N THR A 318 1.88 5.73 14.07
CA THR A 318 3.18 5.47 13.44
C THR A 318 4.31 5.83 14.39
N VAL A 319 5.45 5.16 14.23
CA VAL A 319 6.67 5.40 15.00
C VAL A 319 7.85 5.63 14.06
N THR A 320 8.62 6.68 14.33
CA THR A 320 9.79 7.08 13.54
C THR A 320 11.02 7.13 14.43
N ASN A 321 12.11 6.50 14.00
CA ASN A 321 13.42 6.61 14.66
C ASN A 321 14.16 7.85 14.13
N LEU A 322 14.23 8.91 14.95
CA LEU A 322 14.83 10.19 14.57
C LEU A 322 16.35 10.12 14.45
N ASP A 323 16.98 9.16 15.12
CA ASP A 323 18.42 8.87 15.01
C ASP A 323 18.70 7.73 14.01
N GLY A 324 17.69 7.32 13.22
CA GLY A 324 17.76 6.24 12.25
C GLY A 324 17.55 6.73 10.81
N THR A 325 16.87 5.91 10.00
CA THR A 325 16.54 6.24 8.60
C THR A 325 15.47 7.32 8.47
N GLY A 326 14.79 7.69 9.56
CA GLY A 326 13.67 8.63 9.55
C GLY A 326 12.40 8.11 8.87
N LYS A 327 12.37 6.84 8.44
CA LYS A 327 11.17 6.22 7.84
C LYS A 327 10.14 5.86 8.93
N PRO A 328 8.88 6.31 8.82
CA PRO A 328 7.82 5.89 9.71
C PRO A 328 7.53 4.40 9.56
N ALA A 329 7.30 3.72 10.68
CA ALA A 329 6.81 2.35 10.75
C ALA A 329 5.41 2.33 11.38
N ASN A 330 4.57 1.38 10.96
CA ASN A 330 3.31 1.13 11.65
C ASN A 330 3.59 0.63 13.08
N GLY A 331 3.16 1.39 14.08
CA GLY A 331 3.40 1.13 15.50
C GLY A 331 2.73 -0.14 16.03
N ARG A 332 1.74 -0.69 15.32
CA ARG A 332 1.07 -1.96 15.66
C ARG A 332 1.84 -3.20 15.16
N SER A 333 2.85 -3.01 14.31
CA SER A 333 3.62 -4.11 13.73
C SER A 333 4.96 -4.28 14.44
N LEU A 334 5.08 -5.33 15.26
CA LEU A 334 6.34 -5.69 15.92
C LEU A 334 7.51 -5.79 14.94
N MET A 335 7.30 -6.43 13.80
CA MET A 335 8.35 -6.59 12.80
C MET A 335 8.85 -5.24 12.27
N LYS A 336 7.92 -4.31 11.95
CA LYS A 336 8.29 -2.98 11.46
C LYS A 336 8.96 -2.14 12.55
N VAL A 337 8.48 -2.22 13.80
CA VAL A 337 9.07 -1.51 14.95
C VAL A 337 10.50 -1.98 15.23
N VAL A 338 10.77 -3.30 15.23
CA VAL A 338 12.12 -3.84 15.43
C VAL A 338 13.04 -3.50 14.26
N ALA A 339 12.51 -3.49 13.02
CA ALA A 339 13.27 -3.13 11.83
C ALA A 339 13.75 -1.66 11.82
N LEU A 340 13.20 -0.79 12.67
CA LEU A 340 13.69 0.58 12.85
C LEU A 340 15.10 0.64 13.46
N GLY A 341 15.63 -0.48 13.99
CA GLY A 341 17.00 -0.56 14.49
C GLY A 341 17.27 0.35 15.70
N VAL A 342 16.28 0.52 16.56
CA VAL A 342 16.32 1.45 17.70
C VAL A 342 17.28 0.95 18.78
N LYS A 343 18.22 1.79 19.20
CA LYS A 343 19.19 1.50 20.28
C LYS A 343 18.94 2.36 21.51
N LYS A 344 19.59 2.03 22.62
CA LYS A 344 19.59 2.86 23.83
C LYS A 344 20.00 4.31 23.49
N GLY A 345 19.23 5.27 23.97
CA GLY A 345 19.45 6.70 23.77
C GLY A 345 18.83 7.28 22.50
N HIS A 346 18.32 6.44 21.59
CA HIS A 346 17.61 6.94 20.40
C HIS A 346 16.30 7.62 20.79
N LYS A 347 15.95 8.69 20.06
CA LYS A 347 14.65 9.35 20.12
C LYS A 347 13.71 8.75 19.10
N LEU A 348 12.54 8.35 19.59
CA LEU A 348 11.43 7.95 18.76
C LEU A 348 10.35 9.01 18.79
N ARG A 349 9.83 9.32 17.61
CA ARG A 349 8.61 10.11 17.48
C ARG A 349 7.44 9.19 17.21
N PHE A 350 6.38 9.36 17.98
CA PHE A 350 5.09 8.74 17.75
C PHE A 350 4.14 9.78 17.19
N THR A 351 3.45 9.42 16.12
CA THR A 351 2.40 10.23 15.51
C THR A 351 1.12 9.43 15.63
N ALA A 352 0.15 9.95 16.37
CA ALA A 352 -1.14 9.32 16.59
C ALA A 352 -2.24 10.13 15.91
N SER A 353 -3.16 9.45 15.24
CA SER A 353 -4.31 10.05 14.58
C SER A 353 -5.57 9.26 14.90
N GLY A 354 -6.49 9.89 15.61
CA GLY A 354 -7.78 9.31 15.96
C GLY A 354 -8.38 10.01 17.18
N SER A 355 -9.59 9.61 17.55
CA SER A 355 -10.31 10.18 18.69
C SER A 355 -9.65 9.90 20.05
N ASP A 356 -8.77 8.91 20.11
CA ASP A 356 -8.00 8.55 21.31
C ASP A 356 -6.49 8.86 21.20
N ALA A 357 -6.10 9.76 20.28
CA ALA A 357 -4.70 10.05 19.98
C ALA A 357 -3.92 10.59 21.19
N GLU A 358 -4.52 11.49 21.98
CA GLU A 358 -3.88 12.08 23.16
C GLU A 358 -3.65 11.01 24.24
N GLN A 359 -4.66 10.19 24.51
CA GLN A 359 -4.58 9.09 25.47
C GLN A 359 -3.56 8.03 25.02
N ALA A 360 -3.51 7.75 23.71
CA ALA A 360 -2.54 6.81 23.14
C ALA A 360 -1.10 7.29 23.35
N LEU A 361 -0.80 8.56 23.04
CA LEU A 361 0.54 9.12 23.24
C LEU A 361 0.95 9.16 24.71
N ALA A 362 0.02 9.49 25.61
CA ALA A 362 0.26 9.45 27.05
C ALA A 362 0.62 8.03 27.53
N ALA A 363 -0.19 7.03 27.14
CA ALA A 363 0.05 5.63 27.52
C ALA A 363 1.36 5.06 26.94
N ILE A 364 1.71 5.45 25.71
CA ILE A 364 3.00 5.11 25.09
C ILE A 364 4.15 5.73 25.91
N GLY A 365 4.03 6.99 26.31
CA GLY A 365 5.01 7.67 27.15
C GLY A 365 5.22 6.97 28.50
N ASP A 366 4.15 6.56 29.15
CA ASP A 366 4.18 5.82 30.42
C ASP A 366 4.83 4.44 30.25
N ALA A 367 4.51 3.74 29.17
CA ALA A 367 5.08 2.44 28.85
C ALA A 367 6.60 2.53 28.58
N ILE A 368 7.04 3.56 27.86
CA ILE A 368 8.47 3.81 27.62
C ILE A 368 9.18 4.20 28.90
N THR A 369 8.56 5.05 29.73
CA THR A 369 9.13 5.51 31.01
C THR A 369 9.27 4.36 32.02
N SER A 370 8.31 3.42 32.03
CA SER A 370 8.36 2.20 32.86
C SER A 370 9.33 1.12 32.33
N GLY A 371 9.99 1.37 31.19
CA GLY A 371 11.01 0.48 30.63
C GLY A 371 10.46 -0.71 29.85
N LEU A 372 9.20 -0.67 29.40
CA LEU A 372 8.61 -1.65 28.48
C LEU A 372 8.77 -3.12 28.92
N GLY A 373 8.57 -3.39 30.22
CA GLY A 373 8.62 -4.75 30.79
C GLY A 373 10.02 -5.26 31.14
N GLU A 374 11.04 -4.40 31.07
CA GLU A 374 12.41 -4.68 31.52
C GLU A 374 12.79 -3.87 32.78
N GLY A 375 11.92 -2.95 33.21
CA GLY A 375 12.16 -2.05 34.34
C GLY A 375 12.82 -0.74 33.90
N ALA A 376 12.58 0.34 34.64
CA ALA A 376 13.29 1.60 34.45
C ALA A 376 14.75 1.41 34.88
N ALA A 377 15.69 1.66 33.97
CA ALA A 377 17.12 1.68 34.28
C ALA A 377 17.54 2.99 34.98
#